data_AF-A0A3G2C7V1-F1
#
_entry.id   AF-A0A3G2C7V1-F1
#
_cell.length_a   1.000
_cell.length_b   1.000
_cell.length_c   1.000
_cell.angle_alpha   90.00
_cell.angle_beta   90.00
_cell.angle_gamma   90.00
#
_symmetry.space_group_name_H-M   'P 1'
#
loop_
_entity.id
_entity.type
_entity.pdbx_description
1 polymer ?
#
loop_
_entity_poly.entity_id
_entity_poly.type
_entity_poly.pdbx_seq_one_letter_code
_entity_poly.pdbx_strand_id
1 'polypeptide(L)'
;KLVRKIAAEFGVDSKGKYSDVYEDLVYYLRSMETPLIILDEAGDLQYEAFLELKALWNATERCCAWYMMGADGLKEKINRSIECKKVGYTEMLSRYGDRYSKVTPDDGKEREQFLNNQARIVAKLNAPAGADIAQIVRKTRGGLRRVYTEIEKLKMTAE
;
A
#
# COMPACT_ATOMS: atom_id res chain seq x y z
N LYS A 1 -17.74 -7.01 -2.23
CA LYS A 1 -16.69 -7.83 -2.90
C LYS A 1 -15.73 -6.88 -3.60
N LEU A 2 -14.43 -7.21 -3.62
CA LEU A 2 -13.34 -6.28 -3.96
C LEU A 2 -13.51 -5.66 -5.35
N VAL A 3 -13.89 -6.45 -6.35
CA VAL A 3 -14.14 -5.97 -7.73
C VAL A 3 -15.14 -4.81 -7.80
N ARG A 4 -16.23 -4.86 -7.02
CA ARG A 4 -17.22 -3.76 -6.99
C ARG A 4 -16.65 -2.49 -6.40
N LYS A 5 -15.75 -2.61 -5.42
CA LYS A 5 -15.07 -1.45 -4.84
C LYS A 5 -14.14 -0.83 -5.86
N ILE A 6 -13.35 -1.65 -6.57
CA ILE A 6 -12.51 -1.18 -7.67
C ILE A 6 -13.36 -0.48 -8.74
N ALA A 7 -14.45 -1.11 -9.21
CA ALA A 7 -15.36 -0.50 -10.17
C ALA A 7 -15.86 0.88 -9.74
N ALA A 8 -16.28 1.02 -8.48
CA ALA A 8 -16.73 2.29 -7.93
C ALA A 8 -15.62 3.37 -7.92
N GLU A 9 -14.37 3.01 -7.58
CA GLU A 9 -13.23 3.95 -7.61
C GLU A 9 -12.89 4.42 -9.03
N PHE A 10 -13.15 3.58 -10.05
CA PHE A 10 -12.99 3.95 -11.46
C PHE A 10 -14.22 4.66 -12.05
N GLY A 11 -15.26 4.91 -11.26
CA GLY A 11 -16.49 5.56 -11.72
C GLY A 11 -17.41 4.67 -12.56
N VAL A 12 -17.17 3.36 -12.56
CA VAL A 12 -18.02 2.35 -13.23
C VAL A 12 -19.21 2.01 -12.33
N ASP A 13 -20.39 1.74 -12.91
CA ASP A 13 -21.53 1.27 -12.10
C ASP A 13 -21.15 -0.03 -11.40
N SER A 14 -21.32 -0.03 -10.08
CA SER A 14 -20.94 -1.14 -9.20
C SER A 14 -22.16 -1.89 -8.68
N LYS A 15 -23.36 -1.58 -9.18
CA LYS A 15 -24.65 -2.24 -8.86
C LYS A 15 -24.96 -3.35 -9.88
N GLY A 16 -26.03 -4.12 -9.68
CA GLY A 16 -26.41 -5.20 -10.59
C GLY A 16 -25.67 -6.52 -10.37
N LYS A 17 -25.64 -7.42 -11.36
CA LYS A 17 -25.00 -8.74 -11.22
C LYS A 17 -23.47 -8.58 -11.17
N TYR A 18 -22.82 -9.53 -10.52
CA TYR A 18 -21.37 -9.49 -10.37
C TYR A 18 -20.65 -9.66 -11.72
N SER A 19 -21.17 -10.51 -12.60
CA SER A 19 -20.66 -10.71 -13.96
C SER A 19 -20.63 -9.39 -14.72
N ASP A 20 -21.75 -8.66 -14.68
CA ASP A 20 -21.94 -7.44 -15.45
C ASP A 20 -20.95 -6.36 -14.98
N VAL A 21 -20.85 -6.15 -13.66
CA VAL A 21 -19.85 -5.21 -13.09
C VAL A 21 -18.42 -5.61 -13.42
N TYR A 22 -18.11 -6.90 -13.45
CA TYR A 22 -16.78 -7.38 -13.79
C TYR A 22 -16.45 -7.12 -15.26
N GLU A 23 -17.38 -7.42 -16.17
CA GLU A 23 -17.23 -7.18 -17.60
C GLU A 23 -17.10 -5.68 -17.91
N ASP A 24 -17.94 -4.84 -17.30
CA ASP A 24 -17.90 -3.39 -17.45
C ASP A 24 -16.58 -2.81 -16.95
N LEU A 25 -16.09 -3.25 -15.78
CA LEU A 25 -14.80 -2.83 -15.25
C LEU A 25 -13.66 -3.23 -16.19
N VAL A 26 -13.66 -4.46 -16.70
CA VAL A 26 -12.62 -4.92 -17.64
C VAL A 26 -12.65 -4.10 -18.93
N TYR A 27 -13.84 -3.87 -19.50
CA TYR A 27 -13.99 -3.03 -20.68
C TYR A 27 -13.44 -1.62 -20.42
N TYR A 28 -13.80 -1.02 -19.30
CA TYR A 28 -13.36 0.32 -18.93
C TYR A 28 -11.84 0.39 -18.78
N LEU A 29 -11.23 -0.52 -18.01
CA LEU A 29 -9.78 -0.58 -17.83
C LEU A 29 -9.05 -0.80 -19.16
N ARG A 30 -9.58 -1.59 -20.08
CA ARG A 30 -8.95 -1.81 -21.40
C ARG A 30 -9.05 -0.61 -22.33
N SER A 31 -9.99 0.29 -22.09
CA SER A 31 -10.19 1.51 -22.88
C SER A 31 -9.35 2.69 -22.40
N MET A 32 -8.82 2.63 -21.18
CA MET A 32 -7.95 3.66 -20.62
C MET A 32 -6.52 3.55 -21.16
N GLU A 33 -5.84 4.68 -21.35
CA GLU A 33 -4.48 4.71 -21.91
C GLU A 33 -3.45 4.09 -20.97
N THR A 34 -3.46 4.46 -19.69
CA THR A 34 -2.50 3.98 -18.67
C THR A 34 -3.15 3.79 -17.30
N PRO A 35 -4.14 2.89 -17.15
CA PRO A 35 -4.75 2.61 -15.86
C PRO A 35 -3.76 1.92 -14.92
N LEU A 36 -3.84 2.28 -13.64
CA LEU A 36 -3.02 1.73 -12.56
C LEU A 36 -3.92 1.40 -11.36
N ILE A 37 -3.80 0.17 -10.87
CA ILE A 37 -4.45 -0.27 -9.64
C ILE A 37 -3.39 -0.46 -8.55
N ILE A 38 -3.54 0.30 -7.45
CA ILE A 38 -2.73 0.16 -6.24
C ILE A 38 -3.58 -0.48 -5.15
N LEU A 39 -3.11 -1.60 -4.62
CA LEU A 39 -3.73 -2.31 -3.50
C LEU A 39 -2.89 -2.06 -2.25
N ASP A 40 -3.35 -1.12 -1.42
CA ASP A 40 -2.78 -0.86 -0.10
C ASP A 40 -3.36 -1.82 0.95
N GLU A 41 -2.56 -2.13 1.98
CA GLU A 41 -2.86 -3.11 3.03
C GLU A 41 -3.39 -4.46 2.51
N ALA A 42 -2.82 -4.95 1.42
CA ALA A 42 -3.25 -6.20 0.79
C ALA A 42 -3.06 -7.44 1.69
N GLY A 43 -2.32 -7.30 2.79
CA GLY A 43 -2.19 -8.32 3.84
C GLY A 43 -3.54 -8.75 4.43
N ASP A 44 -4.54 -7.87 4.41
CA ASP A 44 -5.86 -8.13 5.00
C ASP A 44 -6.83 -8.84 4.04
N LEU A 45 -6.49 -8.96 2.76
CA LEU A 45 -7.37 -9.54 1.75
C LEU A 45 -7.69 -11.01 2.02
N GLN A 46 -8.96 -11.40 1.95
CA GLN A 46 -9.32 -12.82 2.04
C GLN A 46 -8.86 -13.59 0.79
N TYR A 47 -8.79 -14.92 0.90
CA TYR A 47 -8.27 -15.75 -0.19
C TYR A 47 -9.07 -15.59 -1.49
N GLU A 48 -10.39 -15.50 -1.38
CA GLU A 48 -11.32 -15.32 -2.48
C GLU A 48 -11.03 -14.01 -3.21
N ALA A 49 -10.63 -12.95 -2.48
CA ALA A 49 -10.22 -11.68 -3.08
C ALA A 49 -8.93 -11.81 -3.88
N PHE A 50 -7.96 -12.62 -3.44
CA PHE A 50 -6.75 -12.91 -4.24
C PHE A 50 -7.09 -13.63 -5.55
N LEU A 51 -8.07 -14.54 -5.55
CA LEU A 51 -8.53 -15.21 -6.77
C LEU A 51 -9.27 -14.24 -7.71
N GLU A 52 -10.08 -13.32 -7.17
CA GLU A 52 -10.71 -12.24 -7.94
C GLU A 52 -9.65 -11.33 -8.58
N LEU A 53 -8.62 -10.93 -7.82
CA LEU A 53 -7.51 -10.12 -8.32
C LEU A 53 -6.71 -10.83 -9.41
N LYS A 54 -6.48 -12.13 -9.24
CA LYS A 54 -5.89 -12.97 -10.27
C LYS A 54 -6.73 -12.93 -11.55
N ALA A 55 -8.03 -13.15 -11.46
CA ALA A 55 -8.89 -13.10 -12.64
C ALA A 55 -8.84 -11.72 -13.33
N LEU A 56 -8.93 -10.64 -12.55
CA LEU A 56 -8.92 -9.28 -13.07
C LEU A 56 -7.58 -8.87 -13.70
N TRP A 57 -6.46 -9.26 -13.08
CA TRP A 57 -5.12 -9.05 -13.66
C TRP A 57 -5.00 -9.72 -15.03
N ASN A 58 -5.51 -10.96 -15.17
CA ASN A 58 -5.49 -11.68 -16.47
C ASN A 58 -6.33 -10.96 -17.53
N ALA A 59 -7.52 -10.52 -17.16
CA ALA A 59 -8.42 -9.83 -18.08
C ALA A 59 -7.86 -8.47 -18.55
N THR A 60 -6.92 -7.91 -17.78
CA THR A 60 -6.29 -6.60 -17.98
C THR A 60 -4.78 -6.69 -18.28
N GLU A 61 -4.30 -7.88 -18.66
CA GLU A 61 -2.89 -8.09 -18.97
C GLU A 61 -2.46 -7.13 -20.10
N ARG A 62 -1.31 -6.47 -19.91
CA ARG A 62 -0.72 -5.49 -20.83
C ARG A 62 -1.53 -4.20 -21.05
N CYS A 63 -2.66 -4.02 -20.40
CA CYS A 63 -3.41 -2.76 -20.45
C CYS A 63 -3.49 -2.06 -19.10
N CYS A 64 -3.33 -2.77 -17.97
CA CYS A 64 -3.36 -2.17 -16.64
C CYS A 64 -2.10 -2.48 -15.86
N ALA A 65 -1.53 -1.44 -15.23
CA ALA A 65 -0.47 -1.60 -14.25
C ALA A 65 -1.07 -2.03 -12.89
N TRP A 66 -0.33 -2.84 -12.16
CA TRP A 66 -0.75 -3.36 -10.86
C TRP A 66 0.38 -3.20 -9.85
N TYR A 67 0.03 -2.68 -8.68
CA TYR A 67 0.95 -2.55 -7.55
C TYR A 67 0.27 -3.02 -6.28
N MET A 68 0.94 -3.86 -5.50
CA MET A 68 0.43 -4.37 -4.24
C MET A 68 1.42 -4.06 -3.13
N MET A 69 0.90 -3.51 -2.04
CA MET A 69 1.69 -3.18 -0.86
C MET A 69 0.96 -3.57 0.42
N GLY A 70 1.73 -3.67 1.49
CA GLY A 70 1.26 -3.99 2.82
C GLY A 70 2.42 -4.17 3.78
N ALA A 71 2.10 -4.37 5.05
CA ALA A 71 3.09 -4.65 6.09
C ALA A 71 3.83 -5.99 5.87
N ASP A 72 4.82 -6.28 6.73
CA ASP A 72 5.57 -7.56 6.70
C ASP A 72 4.65 -8.80 6.73
N GLY A 73 3.46 -8.68 7.34
CA GLY A 73 2.45 -9.74 7.35
C GLY A 73 1.96 -10.18 5.96
N LEU A 74 2.00 -9.29 4.95
CA LEU A 74 1.67 -9.66 3.56
C LEU A 74 2.71 -10.64 2.99
N LYS A 75 4.00 -10.35 3.20
CA LYS A 75 5.10 -11.23 2.76
C LYS A 75 4.96 -12.62 3.40
N GLU A 76 4.75 -12.67 4.71
CA GLU A 76 4.58 -13.93 5.44
C GLU A 76 3.34 -14.70 4.96
N LYS A 77 2.23 -13.99 4.72
CA LYS A 77 1.00 -14.59 4.22
C LYS A 77 1.17 -15.22 2.85
N ILE A 78 1.85 -14.54 1.92
CA ILE A 78 2.10 -15.05 0.57
C ILE A 78 3.04 -16.27 0.65
N ASN A 79 4.17 -16.15 1.34
CA ASN A 79 5.15 -17.23 1.48
C ASN A 79 4.53 -18.49 2.07
N ARG A 80 3.85 -18.37 3.22
CA ARG A 80 3.14 -19.49 3.85
C ARG A 80 2.11 -20.13 2.92
N SER A 81 1.39 -19.32 2.15
CA SER A 81 0.38 -19.84 1.21
C SER A 81 1.01 -20.61 0.05
N ILE A 82 2.18 -20.18 -0.42
CA ILE A 82 2.98 -20.89 -1.43
C ILE A 82 3.51 -22.21 -0.86
N GLU A 83 4.09 -22.18 0.34
CA GLU A 83 4.60 -23.37 1.04
C GLU A 83 3.51 -24.42 1.26
N CYS A 84 2.31 -23.99 1.66
CA CYS A 84 1.14 -24.85 1.79
C CYS A 84 0.50 -25.25 0.44
N LYS A 85 1.12 -24.91 -0.70
CA LYS A 85 0.62 -25.19 -2.06
C LYS A 85 -0.80 -24.68 -2.31
N LYS A 86 -1.16 -23.57 -1.67
CA LYS A 86 -2.48 -22.96 -1.85
C LYS A 86 -2.57 -22.40 -3.26
N VAL A 87 -3.60 -22.82 -3.99
CA VAL A 87 -3.79 -22.49 -5.40
C VAL A 87 -3.76 -20.97 -5.60
N GLY A 88 -3.10 -20.53 -6.67
CA GLY A 88 -3.08 -19.13 -7.09
C GLY A 88 -2.00 -18.25 -6.47
N TYR A 89 -1.44 -18.57 -5.28
CA TYR A 89 -0.46 -17.68 -4.64
C TYR A 89 0.89 -17.59 -5.37
N THR A 90 1.40 -18.70 -5.91
CA THR A 90 2.62 -18.70 -6.73
C THR A 90 2.46 -17.80 -7.95
N GLU A 91 1.32 -17.90 -8.61
CA GLU A 91 1.01 -17.13 -9.81
C GLU A 91 0.75 -15.64 -9.48
N MET A 92 0.09 -15.37 -8.34
CA MET A 92 -0.06 -14.00 -7.84
C MET A 92 1.31 -13.37 -7.57
N LEU A 93 2.24 -14.06 -6.91
CA LEU A 93 3.57 -13.49 -6.67
C LEU A 93 4.27 -13.12 -7.99
N SER A 94 4.14 -13.96 -9.01
CA SER A 94 4.74 -13.69 -10.32
C SER A 94 4.15 -12.48 -11.03
N ARG A 95 2.83 -12.32 -10.99
CA ARG A 95 2.12 -11.18 -11.60
C ARG A 95 2.45 -9.83 -10.96
N TYR A 96 2.93 -9.85 -9.72
CA TYR A 96 3.35 -8.66 -8.97
C TYR A 96 4.88 -8.53 -8.90
N GLY A 97 5.61 -9.21 -9.79
CA GLY A 97 7.03 -8.97 -10.04
C GLY A 97 8.01 -9.94 -9.40
N ASP A 98 7.56 -11.08 -8.88
CA ASP A 98 8.40 -12.18 -8.35
C ASP A 98 9.35 -11.80 -7.19
N ARG A 99 9.23 -10.59 -6.63
CA ARG A 99 10.09 -10.08 -5.56
C ARG A 99 9.35 -9.19 -4.59
N TYR A 100 9.78 -9.22 -3.34
CA TYR A 100 9.38 -8.24 -2.33
C TYR A 100 10.36 -7.08 -2.34
N SER A 101 9.83 -5.85 -2.35
CA SER A 101 10.63 -4.63 -2.27
C SER A 101 10.26 -3.86 -1.00
N LYS A 102 11.27 -3.34 -0.30
CA LYS A 102 11.08 -2.48 0.88
C LYS A 102 11.70 -1.11 0.62
N VAL A 103 10.99 -0.07 1.03
CA VAL A 103 11.48 1.33 0.94
C VAL A 103 12.53 1.60 2.02
N THR A 104 12.39 0.98 3.18
CA THR A 104 13.35 1.10 4.28
C THR A 104 14.45 0.05 4.16
N PRO A 105 15.71 0.39 4.46
CA PRO A 105 16.80 -0.58 4.55
C PRO A 105 16.48 -1.71 5.54
N ASP A 106 17.03 -2.90 5.27
CA ASP A 106 16.91 -4.05 6.18
C ASP A 106 17.91 -3.99 7.34
N ASP A 107 19.09 -3.37 7.15
CA ASP A 107 20.06 -3.17 8.23
C ASP A 107 19.51 -2.24 9.31
N GLY A 108 19.65 -2.66 10.58
CA GLY A 108 19.06 -1.95 11.70
C GLY A 108 19.61 -0.53 11.89
N LYS A 109 20.92 -0.33 11.66
CA LYS A 109 21.56 0.99 11.82
C LYS A 109 21.19 1.90 10.66
N GLU A 110 21.24 1.39 9.42
CA GLU A 110 20.84 2.15 8.23
C GLU A 110 19.36 2.52 8.29
N ARG A 111 18.51 1.59 8.74
CA ARG A 111 17.07 1.83 8.94
C ARG A 111 16.83 2.92 9.97
N GLU A 112 17.51 2.87 11.11
CA GLU A 112 17.39 3.90 12.14
C GLU A 112 17.81 5.28 11.61
N GLN A 113 18.94 5.35 10.91
CA GLN A 113 19.43 6.58 10.30
C GLN A 113 18.44 7.12 9.25
N PHE A 114 17.93 6.24 8.38
CA PHE A 114 16.93 6.59 7.38
C PHE A 114 15.68 7.19 8.03
N LEU A 115 15.09 6.52 9.01
CA LEU A 115 13.87 6.97 9.69
C LEU A 115 14.10 8.29 10.45
N ASN A 116 15.23 8.43 11.14
CA ASN A 116 15.58 9.66 11.85
C ASN A 116 15.79 10.84 10.87
N ASN A 117 16.36 10.59 9.70
CA ASN A 117 16.51 11.61 8.66
C ASN A 117 15.15 12.05 8.10
N GLN A 118 14.23 11.12 7.82
CA GLN A 118 12.86 11.44 7.39
C GLN A 118 12.12 12.26 8.46
N ALA A 119 12.18 11.83 9.72
CA ALA A 119 11.58 12.57 10.83
C ALA A 119 12.16 13.98 10.97
N ARG A 120 13.47 14.16 10.77
CA ARG A 120 14.12 15.47 10.80
C ARG A 120 13.61 16.38 9.69
N ILE A 121 13.47 15.89 8.46
CA ILE A 121 12.97 16.66 7.32
C ILE A 121 11.54 17.13 7.60
N VAL A 122 10.66 16.23 8.02
CA VAL A 122 9.26 16.54 8.33
C VAL A 122 9.17 17.55 9.48
N ALA A 123 9.93 17.33 10.55
CA ALA A 123 9.92 18.23 11.71
C ALA A 123 10.44 19.64 11.37
N LYS A 124 11.51 19.76 10.56
CA LYS A 124 12.03 21.07 10.14
C LYS A 124 11.00 21.91 9.38
N LEU A 125 10.13 21.27 8.60
CA LEU A 125 9.13 21.96 7.79
C LEU A 125 7.86 22.34 8.56
N ASN A 126 7.53 21.59 9.62
CA ASN A 126 6.20 21.66 10.25
C ASN A 126 6.21 22.10 11.72
N ALA A 127 7.35 22.06 12.40
CA ALA A 127 7.43 22.47 13.79
C ALA A 127 7.38 24.00 13.94
N PRO A 128 6.82 24.53 15.05
CA PRO A 128 6.82 25.97 15.33
C PRO A 128 8.22 26.58 15.34
N ALA A 129 8.30 27.89 15.08
CA ALA A 129 9.55 28.63 15.16
C ALA A 129 10.19 28.47 16.56
N GLY A 130 11.50 28.17 16.59
CA GLY A 130 12.23 27.95 17.84
C GLY A 130 12.11 26.54 18.45
N ALA A 131 11.33 25.62 17.84
CA ALA A 131 11.22 24.25 18.33
C ALA A 131 12.55 23.46 18.19
N ASP A 132 12.89 22.67 19.21
CA ASP A 132 14.05 21.78 19.17
C ASP A 132 13.75 20.52 18.33
N ILE A 133 14.13 20.59 17.05
CA ILE A 133 13.98 19.49 16.08
C ILE A 133 14.73 18.24 16.54
N ALA A 134 15.90 18.38 17.15
CA ALA A 134 16.69 17.23 17.58
C ALA A 134 15.98 16.48 18.71
N GLN A 135 15.35 17.21 19.64
CA GLN A 135 14.53 16.63 20.70
C GLN A 135 13.31 15.89 20.13
N ILE A 136 12.61 16.47 19.14
CA ILE A 136 11.46 15.83 18.47
C ILE A 136 11.90 14.50 17.83
N VAL A 137 12.99 14.50 17.07
CA VAL A 137 13.49 13.26 16.42
C VAL A 137 13.88 12.20 17.45
N ARG A 138 14.55 12.58 18.55
CA ARG A 138 14.93 11.65 19.64
C ARG A 138 13.71 11.03 20.33
N LYS A 139 12.69 11.83 20.65
CA LYS A 139 11.44 11.35 21.28
C LYS A 139 10.68 10.39 20.37
N THR A 140 10.67 10.70 19.08
CA THR A 140 9.85 9.98 18.09
C THR A 140 10.56 8.78 17.49
N ARG A 141 11.88 8.65 17.65
CA ARG A 141 12.72 7.57 17.10
C ARG A 141 12.38 7.27 15.63
N GLY A 142 12.27 8.32 14.82
CA GLY A 142 11.98 8.22 13.39
C GLY A 142 10.51 7.93 13.02
N GLY A 143 9.61 7.75 14.00
CA GLY A 143 8.19 7.46 13.74
C GLY A 143 7.40 8.70 13.32
N LEU A 144 7.05 8.82 12.04
CA LEU A 144 6.37 10.02 11.50
C LEU A 144 5.02 10.32 12.16
N ARG A 145 4.23 9.31 12.53
CA ARG A 145 2.98 9.53 13.29
C ARG A 145 3.25 10.19 14.64
N ARG A 146 4.33 9.79 15.32
CA ARG A 146 4.75 10.41 16.59
C ARG A 146 5.30 11.81 16.37
N VAL A 147 6.01 12.06 15.26
CA VAL A 147 6.45 13.41 14.88
C VAL A 147 5.26 14.35 14.74
N TYR A 148 4.22 13.93 14.02
CA TYR A 148 2.97 14.68 13.92
C TYR A 148 2.40 15.01 15.31
N THR A 149 2.23 14.00 16.16
CA THR A 149 1.72 14.20 17.53
C THR A 149 2.56 15.17 18.35
N GLU A 150 3.89 15.10 18.30
CA GLU A 150 4.75 16.02 19.04
C GLU A 150 4.68 17.45 18.51
N ILE A 151 4.56 17.64 17.19
CA ILE A 151 4.39 18.96 16.59
C ILE A 151 3.06 19.59 16.99
N GLU A 152 1.97 18.82 16.95
CA GLU A 152 0.65 19.33 17.33
C GLU A 152 0.61 19.74 18.81
N LYS A 153 1.24 18.98 19.71
CA LYS A 153 1.40 19.38 21.12
C LYS A 153 2.10 20.73 21.27
N LEU A 154 3.18 20.95 20.51
CA LEU A 154 3.95 22.19 20.57
C LEU A 154 3.15 23.39 20.05
N LYS A 155 2.35 23.21 19.00
CA LYS A 155 1.46 24.26 18.48
C LYS A 155 0.41 24.66 19.51
N MET A 156 -0.21 23.69 20.19
CA MET A 156 -1.21 23.97 21.23
C MET A 156 -0.65 24.74 22.44
N THR A 157 0.65 24.64 22.71
CA THR A 157 1.31 25.41 23.79
C THR A 157 1.89 26.75 23.33
N ALA A 158 1.92 27.01 22.02
CA ALA A 158 2.45 28.25 21.45
C ALA A 158 1.34 29.30 21.18
N GLU A 159 0.08 28.89 21.25
CA GLU A 159 -1.11 29.76 21.37
C GLU A 159 -1.36 30.12 22.84
#